data_AF-A0A925PKZ5-F1
#
_entry.id   AF-A0A925PKZ5-F1
#
_cell.length_a   1.000
_cell.length_b   1.000
_cell.length_c   1.000
_cell.angle_alpha   90.00
_cell.angle_beta   90.00
_cell.angle_gamma   90.00
#
_symmetry.space_group_name_H-M   'P 1'
#
loop_
_entity.id
_entity.type
_entity.pdbx_description
1 polymer ?
#
loop_
_entity_poly.entity_id
_entity_poly.type
_entity_poly.pdbx_seq_one_letter_code
_entity_poly.pdbx_strand_id
1 'polypeptide(L)' 'MAGLADVVACESSICSIEQGILRYRGYAIDDLAQKGEFEEVIYLLWYGRLP' A
#
# COMPACT_ATOMS: atom_id res chain seq x y z
N MET A 1 8.93 -0.68 28.65
CA MET A 1 7.89 -1.44 27.94
C MET A 1 8.13 -1.29 26.45
N ALA A 2 8.25 -2.38 25.70
CA ALA A 2 8.45 -2.34 24.25
C ALA A 2 7.07 -2.15 23.57
N GLY A 3 6.83 -0.99 22.96
CA GLY A 3 5.54 -0.63 22.36
C GLY A 3 5.22 -1.40 21.08
N LEU A 4 4.82 -2.67 21.21
CA LEU A 4 4.45 -3.59 20.12
C LEU A 4 5.57 -3.91 19.12
N ALA A 5 6.84 -3.71 19.50
CA ALA A 5 7.96 -4.17 18.70
C ALA A 5 7.81 -5.68 18.41
N ASP A 6 7.94 -6.04 17.13
CA ASP A 6 7.81 -7.41 16.62
C ASP A 6 6.44 -8.09 16.80
N VAL A 7 5.38 -7.33 17.10
CA VAL A 7 4.01 -7.86 17.20
C VAL A 7 3.23 -7.61 15.92
N VAL A 8 2.73 -8.69 15.29
CA VAL A 8 1.78 -8.60 14.18
C VAL A 8 0.37 -8.39 14.74
N ALA A 9 -0.21 -7.21 14.51
CA ALA A 9 -1.52 -6.85 15.05
C ALA A 9 -2.70 -7.33 14.17
N CYS A 10 -2.52 -7.36 12.85
CA CYS A 10 -3.54 -7.80 11.89
C CYS A 10 -2.93 -8.11 10.52
N GLU A 11 -3.72 -8.78 9.68
CA GLU A 11 -3.44 -8.92 8.24
C GLU A 11 -4.15 -7.80 7.47
N SER A 12 -3.53 -7.33 6.39
CA SER A 12 -4.08 -6.27 5.53
C SER A 12 -3.73 -6.52 4.07
N SER A 13 -4.62 -6.11 3.18
CA SER A 13 -4.42 -6.13 1.72
C SER A 13 -4.25 -4.72 1.14
N ILE A 14 -4.06 -3.69 1.97
CA ILE A 14 -3.98 -2.29 1.53
C ILE A 14 -2.57 -1.95 1.02
N CYS A 15 -1.54 -2.27 1.80
CA CYS A 15 -0.16 -2.04 1.42
C CYS A 15 0.74 -3.19 1.86
N SER A 16 1.87 -3.34 1.17
CA SER A 16 2.96 -4.23 1.58
C SER A 16 4.31 -3.59 1.30
N ILE A 17 5.33 -4.01 2.07
CA ILE A 17 6.72 -3.69 1.81
C ILE A 17 7.46 -5.01 1.70
N GLU A 18 7.89 -5.34 0.49
CA GLU A 18 8.59 -6.59 0.19
C GLU A 18 9.83 -6.26 -0.64
N GLN A 19 10.97 -6.81 -0.23
CA GLN A 19 12.25 -6.61 -0.94
C GLN A 19 12.60 -5.12 -1.17
N GLY A 20 12.19 -4.25 -0.23
CA GLY A 20 12.42 -2.81 -0.30
C GLY A 20 11.44 -2.04 -1.19
N ILE A 21 10.43 -2.70 -1.76
CA ILE A 21 9.44 -2.06 -2.63
C ILE A 21 8.13 -1.89 -1.87
N LEU A 22 7.67 -0.64 -1.75
CA LEU A 22 6.34 -0.32 -1.25
C LEU A 22 5.29 -0.56 -2.35
N ARG A 23 4.22 -1.26 -1.99
CA ARG A 23 3.08 -1.53 -2.88
C ARG A 23 1.78 -1.06 -2.28
N TYR A 24 0.93 -0.44 -3.09
CA TYR A 24 -0.48 -0.17 -2.77
C TYR A 24 -1.36 -1.09 -3.59
N ARG A 25 -2.14 -1.95 -2.92
CA ARG A 25 -3.00 -2.95 -3.57
C ARG A 25 -2.28 -3.77 -4.66
N GLY A 26 -0.99 -4.06 -4.47
CA GLY A 26 -0.15 -4.80 -5.41
C GLY A 26 0.60 -3.95 -6.45
N TYR A 27 0.26 -2.68 -6.63
CA TYR A 27 0.95 -1.76 -7.54
C TYR A 27 2.19 -1.16 -6.88
N ALA A 28 3.32 -1.12 -7.58
CA ALA A 28 4.53 -0.46 -7.09
C ALA A 28 4.27 1.05 -6.88
N ILE A 29 4.76 1.60 -5.77
CA ILE A 29 4.55 3.02 -5.47
C ILE A 29 5.18 3.93 -6.54
N ASP A 30 6.31 3.53 -7.12
CA ASP A 30 7.00 4.30 -8.17
C ASP A 30 6.14 4.38 -9.45
N ASP A 31 5.41 3.32 -9.79
CA ASP A 31 4.50 3.35 -10.94
C ASP A 31 3.33 4.30 -10.70
N LEU A 32 2.74 4.25 -9.51
CA LEU A 32 1.63 5.13 -9.14
C LEU A 32 2.09 6.61 -9.09
N ALA A 33 3.28 6.88 -8.56
CA ALA A 33 3.82 8.24 -8.47
C ALA A 33 4.19 8.84 -9.84
N GLN A 34 4.60 8.00 -10.80
CA GLN A 34 4.98 8.45 -12.14
C GLN A 34 3.80 8.55 -13.11
N LYS A 35 2.77 7.72 -12.93
CA LYS A 35 1.71 7.52 -13.93
C LYS A 35 0.30 7.77 -13.44
N GLY A 36 0.07 7.72 -12.12
CA GLY A 36 -1.26 7.83 -11.53
C GLY A 36 -1.55 9.25 -11.04
N GLU A 37 -2.82 9.62 -11.09
CA GLU A 37 -3.32 10.83 -10.45
C GLU A 37 -3.71 10.54 -9.00
N PHE A 38 -3.72 11.58 -8.15
CA PHE A 38 -4.04 11.43 -6.73
C PHE A 38 -5.41 10.77 -6.51
N GLU A 39 -6.42 11.19 -7.27
CA GLU A 39 -7.78 10.68 -7.22
C GLU A 39 -7.85 9.19 -7.59
N GLU A 40 -7.08 8.76 -8.58
CA GLU A 40 -7.01 7.34 -8.99
C GLU A 40 -6.37 6.48 -7.91
N VAL A 41 -5.31 6.99 -7.26
CA VAL A 41 -4.64 6.30 -6.13
C VAL A 41 -5.59 6.20 -4.93
N ILE A 42 -6.35 7.25 -4.64
CA ILE A 42 -7.38 7.19 -3.58
C ILE A 42 -8.46 6.17 -3.92
N TYR A 43 -8.94 6.15 -5.17
CA TYR A 43 -9.90 5.14 -5.63
C TYR A 43 -9.33 3.73 -5.47
N LEU A 44 -8.09 3.50 -5.87
CA LEU A 44 -7.39 2.23 -5.69
C LEU A 44 -7.36 1.79 -4.23
N LEU A 45 -6.99 2.69 -3.31
CA LEU A 45 -6.88 2.35 -1.89
C LEU A 45 -8.23 1.93 -1.29
N TRP A 46 -9.31 2.64 -1.63
CA TRP A 46 -10.65 2.32 -1.14
C TRP A 46 -11.28 1.10 -1.79
N TYR A 47 -11.18 0.97 -3.12
CA TYR A 47 -11.95 -0.02 -3.88
C TYR A 47 -11.12 -1.22 -4.34
N GLY A 48 -9.80 -1.20 -4.12
CA GLY A 48 -8.91 -2.33 -4.40
C GLY A 48 -8.55 -2.51 -5.88
N ARG A 49 -8.97 -1.59 -6.75
CA ARG A 49 -8.66 -1.57 -8.19
C ARG A 49 -8.56 -0.12 -8.67
N LEU A 50 -7.78 0.13 -9.72
CA LEU A 50 -7.82 1.42 -10.42
C LEU A 50 -9.22 1.62 -11.06
N PRO A 51 -9.68 2.87 -11.23
CA PRO A 51 -10.97 3.17 -11.85
C PRO A 51 -11.14 2.54 -13.24
#